data_AF-A0A3D4MDH2-F1
#
_entry.id   AF-A0A3D4MDH2-F1
#
_cell.length_a   1.000
_cell.length_b   1.000
_cell.length_c   1.000
_cell.angle_alpha   90.00
_cell.angle_beta   90.00
_cell.angle_gamma   90.00
#
_symmetry.space_group_name_H-M   'P 1'
#
loop_
_entity.id
_entity.type
_entity.pdbx_description
1 polymer ?
#
loop_
_entity_poly.entity_id
_entity_poly.type
_entity_poly.pdbx_seq_one_letter_code
_entity_poly.pdbx_strand_id
1 'polypeptide(L)'
;SMPVEIAEEQYEMACRTLEQINENIWLGHFDLSNKGTYPTFRHTLLLRMIPSGIAIDTIHDVVDIAMSECNRFYTTFQLVQSGDVRLQDNLSAAVFDTVGEA
;
A
#
# COMPACT_ATOMS: atom_id res chain seq x y z
N SER A 1 -3.58 -12.70 0.17
CA SER A 1 -3.54 -12.56 -1.31
C SER A 1 -2.12 -12.81 -1.81
N MET A 2 -1.94 -13.25 -3.06
CA MET A 2 -0.59 -13.41 -3.66
C MET A 2 0.03 -12.03 -3.96
N PRO A 3 1.35 -11.85 -3.81
CA PRO A 3 2.01 -10.57 -4.10
C PRO A 3 1.86 -10.19 -5.58
N VAL A 4 1.57 -8.91 -5.84
CA VAL A 4 1.41 -8.37 -7.20
C VAL A 4 2.76 -7.88 -7.69
N GLU A 5 3.30 -8.51 -8.73
CA GLU A 5 4.53 -8.09 -9.40
C GLU A 5 4.20 -7.12 -10.53
N ILE A 6 4.81 -5.94 -10.53
CA ILE A 6 4.59 -4.92 -11.57
C ILE A 6 5.61 -5.13 -12.70
N ALA A 7 5.18 -5.29 -13.93
CA ALA A 7 6.10 -5.39 -15.07
C ALA A 7 6.85 -4.06 -15.31
N GLU A 8 8.05 -4.11 -15.92
CA GLU A 8 8.85 -2.91 -16.17
C GLU A 8 8.10 -1.86 -17.01
N GLU A 9 7.27 -2.31 -17.96
CA GLU A 9 6.44 -1.44 -18.80
C GLU A 9 5.43 -0.62 -17.99
N GLN A 10 5.04 -1.12 -16.81
CA GLN A 10 4.06 -0.48 -15.93
C GLN A 10 4.71 0.27 -14.77
N TYR A 11 6.05 0.36 -14.74
CA TYR A 11 6.78 0.96 -13.62
C TYR A 11 6.41 2.43 -13.40
N GLU A 12 6.35 3.24 -14.46
CA GLU A 12 5.99 4.66 -14.35
C GLU A 12 4.56 4.83 -13.85
N MET A 13 3.63 4.02 -14.36
CA MET A 13 2.23 4.02 -13.91
C MET A 13 2.13 3.62 -12.44
N ALA A 14 2.89 2.62 -12.00
CA ALA A 14 2.94 2.22 -10.61
C ALA A 14 3.49 3.33 -9.72
N CYS A 15 4.59 3.99 -10.09
CA CYS A 15 5.14 5.10 -9.31
C CYS A 15 4.12 6.23 -9.10
N ARG A 16 3.41 6.65 -10.15
CA ARG A 16 2.37 7.68 -10.05
C ARG A 16 1.19 7.23 -9.18
N THR A 17 0.79 5.97 -9.31
CA THR A 17 -0.29 5.39 -8.49
C THR A 17 0.10 5.37 -7.01
N LEU A 18 1.34 4.96 -6.70
CA LEU A 18 1.85 4.95 -5.33
C LEU A 18 1.92 6.37 -4.74
N GLU A 19 2.34 7.36 -5.53
CA GLU A 19 2.32 8.78 -5.11
C GLU A 19 0.91 9.23 -4.70
N GLN A 20 -0.10 9.00 -5.54
CA GLN A 20 -1.50 9.35 -5.25
C GLN A 20 -2.09 8.60 -4.04
N ILE A 21 -1.75 7.32 -3.89
CA ILE A 21 -2.12 6.53 -2.71
C ILE A 21 -1.49 7.14 -1.46
N ASN A 22 -0.19 7.42 -1.50
CA ASN A 22 0.57 7.92 -0.37
C ASN A 22 0.12 9.31 0.11
N GLU A 23 -0.44 10.15 -0.77
CA GLU A 23 -1.08 11.43 -0.37
C GLU A 23 -2.26 11.25 0.58
N ASN A 24 -2.91 10.08 0.58
CA ASN A 24 -4.13 9.80 1.35
C ASN A 24 -3.91 8.78 2.48
N ILE A 25 -2.69 8.26 2.64
CA ILE A 25 -2.32 7.37 3.75
C ILE A 25 -1.83 8.21 4.92
N TRP A 26 -2.37 7.94 6.10
CA TRP A 26 -1.89 8.58 7.32
C TRP A 26 -0.58 7.95 7.82
N LEU A 27 -0.53 6.62 7.95
CA LEU A 27 0.60 5.93 8.58
C LEU A 27 1.38 5.12 7.55
N GLY A 28 2.69 5.38 7.44
CA GLY A 28 3.57 4.67 6.51
C GLY A 28 3.49 5.20 5.08
N HIS A 29 3.97 4.40 4.13
CA HIS A 29 3.87 4.66 2.70
C HIS A 29 4.07 3.35 1.92
N PHE A 30 3.65 3.33 0.66
CA PHE A 30 4.02 2.30 -0.29
C PHE A 30 5.26 2.69 -1.08
N ASP A 31 6.14 1.71 -1.32
CA ASP A 31 7.21 1.79 -2.31
C ASP A 31 7.24 0.54 -3.21
N LEU A 32 8.09 0.57 -4.24
CA LEU A 32 8.42 -0.62 -5.03
C LEU A 32 9.72 -1.20 -4.48
N SER A 33 9.67 -2.46 -4.04
CA SER A 33 10.84 -3.10 -3.43
C SER A 33 12.00 -3.29 -4.43
N ASN A 34 13.24 -3.34 -3.94
CA ASN A 34 14.41 -3.62 -4.78
C ASN A 34 14.55 -5.10 -5.19
N LYS A 35 13.76 -6.01 -4.61
CA LYS A 35 13.78 -7.46 -4.89
C LYS A 35 12.55 -7.85 -5.70
N GLY A 36 12.42 -7.21 -6.85
CA GLY A 36 11.23 -7.24 -7.69
C GLY A 36 10.29 -6.07 -7.38
N THR A 37 9.66 -5.57 -8.42
CA THR A 37 8.76 -4.41 -8.48
C THR A 37 7.42 -4.73 -7.81
N TYR A 38 7.46 -5.12 -6.54
CA TYR A 38 6.31 -5.41 -5.69
C TYR A 38 5.94 -4.16 -4.88
N PRO A 39 4.66 -3.71 -4.92
CA PRO A 39 4.15 -2.71 -3.98
C PRO A 39 4.32 -3.22 -2.55
N THR A 40 5.04 -2.46 -1.74
CA THR A 40 5.41 -2.84 -0.38
C THR A 40 5.06 -1.71 0.57
N PHE A 41 4.25 -2.00 1.57
CA PHE A 41 3.99 -1.06 2.65
C PHE A 41 5.19 -0.98 3.60
N ARG A 42 5.64 0.24 3.89
CA ARG A 42 6.74 0.53 4.80
C ARG A 42 6.30 1.48 5.89
N HIS A 43 6.67 1.11 7.11
CA HIS A 43 6.49 1.93 8.30
C HIS A 43 7.72 1.79 9.21
N THR A 44 8.12 2.88 9.86
CA THR A 44 9.30 2.90 10.74
C THR A 44 8.88 3.26 12.15
N LEU A 45 9.27 2.41 13.12
CA LEU A 45 9.03 2.64 14.55
C LEU A 45 10.36 2.81 15.29
N LEU A 46 10.42 3.79 16.18
CA LEU A 46 11.48 3.94 17.16
C LEU A 46 10.96 3.57 18.55
N LEU A 47 11.38 2.43 19.08
CA LEU A 47 10.83 1.86 20.33
C LEU A 47 11.73 2.10 21.56
N ARG A 48 12.54 3.15 21.56
CA ARG A 48 13.50 3.41 22.64
C ARG A 48 12.78 3.78 23.94
N MET A 49 13.12 3.09 25.04
CA MET A 49 12.57 3.32 26.38
C MET A 49 11.06 3.09 26.52
N ILE A 50 10.45 2.35 25.59
CA ILE A 50 9.05 1.93 25.70
C ILE A 50 8.98 0.63 26.51
N PRO A 51 8.10 0.52 27.54
CA PRO A 51 7.86 -0.74 28.23
C PRO A 51 7.48 -1.85 27.25
N SER A 52 7.98 -3.07 27.48
CA SER A 52 7.83 -4.18 26.52
C SER A 52 6.39 -4.47 26.11
N GLY A 53 5.44 -4.42 27.04
CA GLY A 53 4.01 -4.61 26.73
C GLY A 53 3.48 -3.60 25.71
N ILE A 54 3.71 -2.31 25.97
CA ILE A 54 3.28 -1.22 25.07
C ILE A 54 3.97 -1.34 23.71
N ALA A 55 5.26 -1.72 23.69
CA ALA A 55 6.00 -1.90 22.44
C ALA A 55 5.41 -3.03 21.59
N ILE A 56 5.00 -4.14 22.20
CA ILE A 56 4.37 -5.27 21.51
C ILE A 56 3.01 -4.86 20.93
N ASP A 57 2.16 -4.22 21.73
CA ASP A 57 0.85 -3.75 21.28
C ASP A 57 0.98 -2.78 20.10
N THR A 58 1.93 -1.84 20.18
CA THR A 58 2.21 -0.90 19.08
C THR A 58 2.69 -1.61 17.81
N ILE A 59 3.52 -2.66 17.93
CA ILE A 59 3.96 -3.45 16.78
C ILE A 59 2.77 -4.19 16.17
N HIS A 60 1.89 -4.77 16.98
CA HIS A 60 0.69 -5.44 16.48
C HIS A 60 -0.22 -4.46 15.72
N ASP A 61 -0.50 -3.28 16.29
CA ASP A 61 -1.30 -2.26 15.62
C ASP A 61 -0.71 -1.86 14.26
N VAL A 62 0.61 -1.69 14.18
CA VAL A 62 1.29 -1.38 12.90
C VAL A 62 1.21 -2.52 11.90
N VAL A 63 1.30 -3.77 12.34
CA VAL A 63 1.14 -4.93 11.45
C VAL A 63 -0.29 -5.03 10.93
N ASP A 64 -1.29 -4.80 11.78
CA ASP A 64 -2.70 -4.81 11.39
C ASP A 64 -3.03 -3.69 10.39
N ILE A 65 -2.50 -2.48 10.63
CA ILE A 65 -2.59 -1.36 9.68
C ILE A 65 -1.93 -1.73 8.35
N ALA A 66 -0.71 -2.27 8.37
CA ALA A 66 0.01 -2.64 7.16
C ALA A 66 -0.77 -3.66 6.31
N MET A 67 -1.36 -4.68 6.95
CA MET A 67 -2.21 -5.67 6.27
C MET A 67 -3.48 -5.03 5.71
N SER A 68 -4.14 -4.16 6.49
CA SER A 68 -5.33 -3.44 6.06
C SER A 68 -5.06 -2.60 4.81
N GLU A 69 -4.00 -1.79 4.81
CA GLU A 69 -3.63 -0.95 3.66
C GLU A 69 -3.25 -1.80 2.45
N CYS A 70 -2.51 -2.90 2.63
CA CYS A 70 -2.17 -3.80 1.53
C CYS A 70 -3.41 -4.44 0.89
N ASN A 71 -4.42 -4.80 1.70
CA ASN A 71 -5.67 -5.36 1.21
C ASN A 71 -6.52 -4.29 0.52
N ARG A 72 -6.62 -3.10 1.11
CA ARG A 72 -7.39 -1.96 0.57
C ARG A 72 -6.95 -1.60 -0.84
N PHE A 73 -5.65 -1.58 -1.11
CA PHE A 73 -5.10 -1.22 -2.43
C PHE A 73 -4.77 -2.41 -3.33
N TYR A 74 -5.10 -3.63 -2.90
CA TYR A 74 -4.76 -4.84 -3.65
C TYR A 74 -5.31 -4.83 -5.08
N THR A 75 -6.60 -4.51 -5.23
CA THR A 75 -7.26 -4.40 -6.54
C THR A 75 -6.62 -3.30 -7.39
N THR A 76 -6.28 -2.17 -6.80
CA THR A 76 -5.56 -1.08 -7.48
C THR A 76 -4.22 -1.56 -8.05
N PHE A 77 -3.47 -2.36 -7.30
CA PHE A 77 -2.20 -2.91 -7.80
C PHE A 77 -2.40 -3.93 -8.92
N GLN A 78 -3.42 -4.79 -8.85
CA GLN A 78 -3.74 -5.73 -9.93
C GLN A 78 -4.11 -5.00 -11.22
N LEU A 79 -4.82 -3.88 -11.08
CA LEU A 79 -5.19 -3.02 -12.20
C LEU A 79 -3.96 -2.35 -12.84
N VAL A 80 -3.04 -1.82 -12.03
CA VAL A 80 -1.76 -1.30 -12.52
C VAL A 80 -0.96 -2.39 -13.24
N GLN A 81 -0.90 -3.61 -12.68
CA GLN A 81 -0.24 -4.76 -13.30
C GLN A 81 -0.85 -5.07 -14.68
N SER A 82 -2.16 -4.92 -14.84
CA SER A 82 -2.84 -5.16 -16.12
C SER A 82 -2.57 -4.11 -17.21
N GLY A 83 -2.04 -2.93 -16.84
CA GLY A 83 -1.74 -1.86 -17.79
C GLY A 83 -2.94 -1.03 -18.25
N ASP A 84 -4.10 -1.12 -17.59
CA ASP A 84 -5.30 -0.37 -17.99
C ASP A 84 -5.22 1.12 -17.58
N VAL A 85 -4.91 1.94 -18.58
CA VAL A 85 -4.68 3.39 -18.47
C VAL A 85 -5.94 4.19 -18.08
N ARG A 86 -7.15 3.64 -18.27
CA ARG A 86 -8.42 4.32 -17.94
C ARG A 86 -8.65 4.48 -16.43
N LEU A 87 -7.80 3.85 -15.64
CA LEU A 87 -7.87 3.80 -14.19
C LEU A 87 -7.08 4.92 -13.51
N GLN A 88 -6.10 5.52 -14.20
CA GLN A 88 -5.39 6.70 -13.70
C GLN A 88 -6.35 7.89 -13.50
N ASP A 89 -7.28 8.09 -14.45
CA ASP A 89 -8.28 9.18 -14.38
C ASP A 89 -9.36 8.92 -13.31
N ASN A 90 -9.54 7.67 -12.88
CA ASN A 90 -10.54 7.25 -11.89
C ASN A 90 -9.93 6.76 -10.57
N LEU A 91 -8.61 6.88 -10.37
CA LEU A 91 -7.97 6.42 -9.14
C LEU A 91 -8.55 7.15 -7.93
N SER A 92 -8.91 8.43 -8.11
CA SER A 92 -9.63 9.25 -7.14
C SER A 92 -11.01 8.69 -6.76
N ALA A 93 -11.65 7.86 -7.59
CA ALA A 93 -12.89 7.19 -7.24
C ALA A 93 -12.60 5.83 -6.55
N ALA A 94 -11.66 5.05 -7.08
CA ALA A 94 -11.31 3.73 -6.53
C ALA A 94 -10.61 3.78 -5.15
N VAL A 95 -9.82 4.81 -4.88
CA VAL A 95 -9.14 5.04 -3.58
C VAL A 95 -10.16 5.44 -2.48
N PHE A 96 -11.30 6.00 -2.88
CA PHE A 96 -12.34 6.52 -1.98
C PHE A 96 -13.54 5.56 -1.82
N ASP A 97 -13.90 4.76 -2.82
CA ASP A 97 -15.04 3.83 -2.79
C ASP A 97 -14.68 2.40 -2.35
N THR A 98 -13.94 2.27 -1.24
CA THR A 98 -14.01 1.06 -0.41
C THR A 98 -14.65 1.40 0.93
N VAL A 99 -15.86 1.96 0.86
CA VAL A 99 -16.84 1.78 1.92
C VAL A 99 -17.16 0.29 1.92
N GLY A 100 -16.80 -0.39 3.02
CA GLY A 100 -16.86 -1.84 3.13
C GLY A 100 -18.18 -2.43 2.64
N GLU A 101 -18.10 -3.53 1.92
CA GLU A 101 -19.22 -4.46 1.84
C GLU A 101 -19.12 -5.46 3.00
N ALA A 102 -20.31 -5.64 3.62
CA ALA A 102 -20.70 -6.41 4.80
C ALA A 102 -19.94 -7.70 5.13
#